data_AF-A0A962W3F0-F1
#
_entry.id   AF-A0A962W3F0-F1
#
_cell.length_a   1.000
_cell.length_b   1.000
_cell.length_c   1.000
_cell.angle_alpha   90.00
_cell.angle_beta   90.00
_cell.angle_gamma   90.00
#
_symmetry.space_group_name_H-M   'P 1'
#
loop_
_entity.id
_entity.type
_entity.pdbx_description
1 polymer ?
#
loop_
_entity_poly.entity_id
_entity_poly.type
_entity_poly.pdbx_seq_one_letter_code
_entity_poly.pdbx_strand_id
1 'polypeptide(L)'
;MATAPLLFICHAFTENEFARDLGLALEACRIPVWRDTYQLRGNERLAQDVRWAIEQARDVIVVLGLNTGDPAWLRREIEVAQEAERRRANAYRVIPLLLPGIDPTALNHWFTPQPPTPPIILTAEGLGAALPTLLNTLGAPHAADAINERTPPPLAELELIFSPADNPSSNNQRMTVHLHRHPASASAIDLDACVGPLPPPMAPQTLHWYWHDHLSWPTDAARQIAHRTDAMLAHWGRRLHQTTLDRPELHALTADWRDPADPREHRLILRTQTGQSPSSTLLELPWELLHDETGFLIQGKQPIEFQRRLAGGGDPVPPAYPPLRLLVISPRPDTEPTGHPDYRRSALPLFEALSPLGALVETRVLAPPTL
;
A
#
# COMPACT_ATOMS: atom_id res chain seq x y z
N MET A 1 -0.69 15.92 17.54
CA MET A 1 -1.91 15.23 17.99
C MET A 1 -2.13 14.06 17.04
N ALA A 2 -2.22 12.83 17.55
CA ALA A 2 -2.32 11.63 16.72
C ALA A 2 -3.56 11.69 15.82
N THR A 3 -3.37 11.58 14.51
CA THR A 3 -4.44 11.47 13.51
C THR A 3 -5.25 10.23 13.83
N ALA A 4 -6.47 10.44 14.37
CA ALA A 4 -7.41 9.38 14.70
C ALA A 4 -7.63 8.47 13.48
N PRO A 5 -7.75 7.15 13.66
CA PRO A 5 -8.03 6.24 12.55
C PRO A 5 -9.35 6.65 11.88
N LEU A 6 -9.36 6.75 10.55
CA LEU A 6 -10.58 7.13 9.84
C LEU A 6 -11.55 5.94 9.71
N LEU A 7 -11.03 4.71 9.70
CA LEU A 7 -11.82 3.51 9.43
C LEU A 7 -11.55 2.39 10.43
N PHE A 8 -12.61 1.73 10.91
CA PHE A 8 -12.55 0.49 11.68
C PHE A 8 -13.23 -0.66 10.92
N ILE A 9 -12.69 -1.89 11.00
CA ILE A 9 -13.26 -3.08 10.35
C ILE A 9 -13.69 -4.09 11.43
N CYS A 10 -14.99 -4.23 11.68
CA CYS A 10 -15.58 -5.30 12.50
C CYS A 10 -15.69 -6.59 11.67
N HIS A 11 -15.26 -7.73 12.21
CA HIS A 11 -15.29 -9.04 11.53
C HIS A 11 -15.21 -10.16 12.59
N ALA A 12 -15.65 -11.39 12.30
CA ALA A 12 -15.36 -12.52 13.19
C ALA A 12 -14.01 -13.17 12.85
N PHE A 13 -13.52 -14.04 13.73
CA PHE A 13 -12.23 -14.72 13.54
C PHE A 13 -12.17 -15.57 12.26
N THR A 14 -13.30 -16.10 11.82
CA THR A 14 -13.43 -16.83 10.55
C THR A 14 -13.17 -15.95 9.33
N GLU A 15 -13.28 -14.62 9.47
CA GLU A 15 -13.05 -13.64 8.43
C GLU A 15 -11.74 -12.84 8.61
N ASN A 16 -10.84 -13.25 9.51
CA ASN A 16 -9.57 -12.56 9.77
C ASN A 16 -8.74 -12.32 8.50
N GLU A 17 -8.59 -13.35 7.65
CA GLU A 17 -7.83 -13.24 6.40
C GLU A 17 -8.42 -12.17 5.47
N PHE A 18 -9.74 -12.23 5.27
CA PHE A 18 -10.43 -11.28 4.42
C PHE A 18 -10.35 -9.85 4.98
N ALA A 19 -10.54 -9.66 6.29
CA ALA A 19 -10.45 -8.35 6.93
C ALA A 19 -9.04 -7.75 6.82
N ARG A 20 -7.99 -8.59 6.89
CA ARG A 20 -6.61 -8.18 6.64
C ARG A 20 -6.43 -7.70 5.21
N ASP A 21 -6.86 -8.49 4.22
CA ASP A 21 -6.72 -8.15 2.80
C ASP A 21 -7.52 -6.88 2.43
N LEU A 22 -8.71 -6.71 3.02
CA LEU A 22 -9.51 -5.49 2.91
C LEU A 22 -8.78 -4.27 3.49
N GLY A 23 -8.19 -4.41 4.68
CA GLY A 23 -7.41 -3.35 5.31
C GLY A 23 -6.23 -2.90 4.42
N LEU A 24 -5.51 -3.87 3.85
CA LEU A 24 -4.39 -3.60 2.93
C LEU A 24 -4.85 -2.87 1.66
N ALA A 25 -5.96 -3.28 1.05
CA ALA A 25 -6.51 -2.63 -0.15
C ALA A 25 -6.91 -1.17 0.12
N LEU A 26 -7.48 -0.89 1.29
CA LEU A 26 -7.92 0.44 1.68
C LEU A 26 -6.74 1.35 2.03
N GLU A 27 -5.72 0.83 2.71
CA GLU A 27 -4.48 1.57 2.99
C GLU A 27 -3.71 1.88 1.70
N ALA A 28 -3.70 0.97 0.71
CA ALA A 28 -3.16 1.24 -0.62
C ALA A 28 -3.88 2.41 -1.32
N CYS A 29 -5.16 2.61 -1.00
CA CYS A 29 -5.96 3.76 -1.43
C CYS A 29 -5.83 4.98 -0.51
N ARG A 30 -4.83 5.02 0.38
CA ARG A 30 -4.55 6.09 1.36
C ARG A 30 -5.68 6.32 2.37
N ILE A 31 -6.49 5.30 2.64
CA ILE A 31 -7.51 5.33 3.69
C ILE A 31 -6.93 4.64 4.95
N PRO A 32 -6.67 5.38 6.04
CA PRO A 32 -6.04 4.80 7.21
C PRO A 32 -7.03 3.93 7.98
N VAL A 33 -6.67 2.65 8.12
CA VAL A 33 -7.45 1.65 8.86
C VAL A 33 -6.86 1.45 10.25
N TRP A 34 -7.72 1.28 11.26
CA TRP A 34 -7.27 0.86 12.59
C TRP A 34 -6.85 -0.61 12.57
N ARG A 35 -5.63 -0.89 13.04
CA ARG A 35 -5.10 -2.26 13.18
C ARG A 35 -5.05 -2.65 14.65
N ASP A 36 -5.51 -3.86 14.95
CA ASP A 36 -5.36 -4.45 16.28
C ASP A 36 -3.92 -4.96 16.45
N THR A 37 -3.03 -4.10 16.94
CA THR A 37 -1.60 -4.41 17.08
C THR A 37 -1.31 -5.37 18.24
N TYR A 38 -2.27 -5.55 19.16
CA TYR A 38 -2.09 -6.28 20.42
C TYR A 38 -3.02 -7.51 20.55
N GLN A 39 -3.72 -7.90 19.48
CA GLN A 39 -4.71 -8.99 19.49
C GLN A 39 -5.75 -8.83 20.63
N LEU A 40 -6.20 -7.61 20.87
CA LEU A 40 -7.15 -7.28 21.94
C LEU A 40 -8.58 -7.71 21.59
N ARG A 41 -8.86 -8.09 20.34
CA ARG A 41 -10.17 -8.58 19.89
C ARG A 41 -10.50 -10.00 20.34
N GLY A 42 -11.79 -10.26 20.49
CA GLY A 42 -12.35 -11.58 20.79
C GLY A 42 -12.33 -11.98 22.28
N ASN A 43 -12.00 -11.07 23.17
CA ASN A 43 -12.33 -11.22 24.59
C ASN A 43 -13.83 -10.98 24.78
N GLU A 44 -14.47 -11.68 25.73
CA GLU A 44 -15.87 -11.44 26.04
C GLU A 44 -16.08 -9.97 26.44
N ARG A 45 -15.16 -9.39 27.22
CA ARG A 45 -15.22 -7.95 27.53
C ARG A 45 -14.61 -7.14 26.39
N LEU A 46 -15.39 -6.19 25.84
CA LEU A 46 -14.90 -5.22 24.87
C LEU A 46 -13.80 -4.38 25.53
N ALA A 47 -12.57 -4.53 25.05
CA ALA A 47 -11.42 -3.77 25.56
C ALA A 47 -11.66 -2.27 25.35
N GLN A 48 -11.22 -1.45 26.32
CA GLN A 48 -11.42 0.00 26.30
C GLN A 48 -10.81 0.64 25.04
N ASP A 49 -9.67 0.13 24.58
CA ASP A 49 -8.98 0.60 23.38
C ASP A 49 -9.76 0.31 22.10
N VAL A 50 -10.39 -0.87 22.01
CA VAL A 50 -11.23 -1.25 20.85
C VAL A 50 -12.48 -0.37 20.82
N ARG A 51 -13.12 -0.17 21.97
CA ARG A 51 -14.26 0.74 22.10
C ARG A 51 -13.89 2.16 21.67
N TRP A 52 -12.76 2.66 22.16
CA TRP A 52 -12.26 3.98 21.80
C TRP A 52 -11.99 4.08 20.30
N ALA A 53 -11.38 3.06 19.69
CA ALA A 53 -11.14 3.03 18.25
C ALA A 53 -12.43 3.10 17.42
N ILE A 54 -13.46 2.33 17.80
CA ILE A 54 -14.79 2.38 17.15
C ILE A 54 -15.42 3.77 17.32
N GLU A 55 -15.35 4.37 18.52
CA GLU A 55 -15.93 5.69 18.79
C GLU A 55 -15.17 6.85 18.14
N GLN A 56 -13.88 6.69 17.83
CA GLN A 56 -13.07 7.70 17.15
C GLN A 56 -13.03 7.55 15.62
N ALA A 57 -13.41 6.38 15.10
CA ALA A 57 -13.52 6.18 13.66
C ALA A 57 -14.53 7.14 13.03
N ARG A 58 -14.31 7.46 11.75
CA ARG A 58 -15.30 8.15 10.90
C ARG A 58 -16.25 7.13 10.28
N ASP A 59 -15.71 5.98 9.89
CA ASP A 59 -16.44 4.93 9.20
C ASP A 59 -16.16 3.58 9.85
N VAL A 60 -17.17 2.72 9.92
CA VAL A 60 -17.04 1.33 10.39
C VAL A 60 -17.58 0.37 9.35
N ILE A 61 -16.72 -0.52 8.87
CA ILE A 61 -17.13 -1.63 8.00
C ILE A 61 -17.42 -2.85 8.86
N VAL A 62 -18.58 -3.47 8.66
CA VAL A 62 -18.95 -4.73 9.33
C VAL A 62 -18.96 -5.85 8.29
N VAL A 63 -17.98 -6.75 8.37
CA VAL A 63 -17.85 -7.90 7.49
C VAL A 63 -18.69 -9.05 8.01
N LEU A 64 -19.59 -9.58 7.17
CA LEU A 64 -20.44 -10.73 7.48
C LEU A 64 -20.30 -11.80 6.40
N GLY A 65 -20.01 -13.02 6.81
CA GLY A 65 -19.91 -14.21 5.97
C GLY A 65 -20.76 -15.38 6.47
N LEU A 66 -20.77 -16.47 5.70
CA LEU A 66 -21.58 -17.66 6.00
C LEU A 66 -21.15 -18.34 7.31
N ASN A 67 -19.89 -18.16 7.70
CA ASN A 67 -19.29 -18.80 8.87
C ASN A 67 -19.10 -17.84 10.05
N THR A 68 -19.57 -16.59 9.98
CA THR A 68 -19.40 -15.58 11.04
C THR A 68 -19.94 -16.05 12.40
N GLY A 69 -20.93 -16.95 12.41
CA GLY A 69 -21.53 -17.48 13.64
C GLY A 69 -22.38 -16.44 14.38
N ASP A 70 -22.41 -16.48 15.72
CA ASP A 70 -22.99 -15.41 16.56
C ASP A 70 -22.08 -15.04 17.76
N PRO A 71 -20.84 -14.60 17.53
CA PRO A 71 -19.96 -14.16 18.60
C PRO A 71 -20.51 -12.94 19.35
N ALA A 72 -20.73 -13.11 20.66
CA ALA A 72 -21.25 -12.05 21.55
C ALA A 72 -20.38 -10.78 21.56
N TRP A 73 -19.07 -10.90 21.36
CA TRP A 73 -18.16 -9.75 21.30
C TRP A 73 -18.35 -8.93 20.02
N LEU A 74 -18.58 -9.57 18.87
CA LEU A 74 -18.83 -8.88 17.59
C LEU A 74 -20.15 -8.13 17.65
N ARG A 75 -21.18 -8.72 18.27
CA ARG A 75 -22.45 -8.04 18.54
C ARG A 75 -22.25 -6.77 19.37
N ARG A 76 -21.39 -6.81 20.39
CA ARG A 76 -21.04 -5.62 21.19
C ARG A 76 -20.28 -4.55 20.39
N GLU A 77 -19.35 -4.94 19.52
CA GLU A 77 -18.66 -4.00 18.62
C GLU A 77 -19.67 -3.30 17.69
N ILE A 78 -20.60 -4.07 17.11
CA ILE A 78 -21.68 -3.53 16.25
C ILE A 78 -22.58 -2.59 17.05
N GLU A 79 -23.02 -2.97 18.25
CA GLU A 79 -23.86 -2.12 19.11
C GLU A 79 -23.20 -0.77 19.42
N VAL A 80 -21.89 -0.76 19.72
CA VAL A 80 -21.14 0.48 19.95
C VAL A 80 -21.07 1.32 18.68
N ALA A 81 -20.82 0.71 17.52
CA ALA A 81 -20.80 1.41 16.25
C ALA A 81 -22.17 2.02 15.89
N GLN A 82 -23.27 1.29 16.11
CA GLN A 82 -24.63 1.79 15.88
C GLN A 82 -25.00 2.92 16.84
N GLU A 83 -24.53 2.86 18.08
CA GLU A 83 -24.72 3.94 19.04
C GLU A 83 -23.94 5.20 18.65
N ALA A 84 -22.71 5.05 18.13
CA ALA A 84 -21.94 6.16 17.59
C ALA A 84 -22.61 6.77 16.34
N GLU A 85 -23.14 5.94 15.44
CA GLU A 85 -23.89 6.37 14.25
C GLU A 85 -25.12 7.20 14.63
N ARG A 86 -25.90 6.75 15.62
CA ARG A 86 -27.06 7.50 16.14
C ARG A 86 -26.68 8.86 16.73
N ARG A 87 -25.55 8.94 17.43
CA ARG A 87 -25.09 10.19 18.08
C ARG A 87 -24.47 11.18 17.11
N ARG A 88 -23.77 10.70 16.09
CA ARG A 88 -22.94 11.53 15.19
C ARG A 88 -23.52 11.70 13.79
N ALA A 89 -24.69 11.12 13.50
CA ALA A 89 -25.42 11.29 12.25
C ALA A 89 -24.48 11.23 11.02
N ASN A 90 -24.53 12.23 10.13
CA ASN A 90 -23.76 12.26 8.88
C ASN A 90 -22.22 12.27 9.05
N ALA A 91 -21.70 12.42 10.27
CA ALA A 91 -20.25 12.39 10.54
C ALA A 91 -19.72 10.97 10.86
N TYR A 92 -20.61 9.98 11.00
CA TYR A 92 -20.25 8.59 11.31
C TYR A 92 -21.11 7.62 10.51
N ARG A 93 -20.52 6.62 9.86
CA ARG A 93 -21.27 5.65 9.06
C ARG A 93 -20.91 4.21 9.40
N VAL A 94 -21.92 3.37 9.52
CA VAL A 94 -21.79 1.91 9.58
C VAL A 94 -22.11 1.34 8.19
N ILE A 95 -21.18 0.57 7.64
CA ILE A 95 -21.23 0.03 6.28
C ILE A 95 -21.21 -1.49 6.37
N PRO A 96 -22.34 -2.17 6.12
CA PRO A 96 -22.34 -3.63 6.04
C PRO A 96 -21.65 -4.11 4.76
N LEU A 97 -20.73 -5.07 4.91
CA LEU A 97 -20.03 -5.72 3.81
C LEU A 97 -20.33 -7.22 3.84
N LEU A 98 -21.15 -7.69 2.88
CA LEU A 98 -21.63 -9.06 2.82
C LEU A 98 -20.73 -9.89 1.90
N LEU A 99 -20.13 -10.95 2.44
CA LEU A 99 -19.35 -11.91 1.66
C LEU A 99 -20.26 -12.76 0.75
N PRO A 100 -19.69 -13.39 -0.30
CA PRO A 100 -20.48 -14.13 -1.29
C PRO A 100 -21.39 -15.18 -0.65
N GLY A 101 -22.66 -15.20 -1.09
CA GLY A 101 -23.66 -16.17 -0.64
C GLY A 101 -24.51 -15.73 0.56
N ILE A 102 -24.24 -14.56 1.15
CA ILE A 102 -25.09 -14.02 2.23
C ILE A 102 -26.31 -13.30 1.67
N ASP A 103 -27.49 -13.69 2.17
CA ASP A 103 -28.74 -12.98 1.92
C ASP A 103 -28.78 -11.66 2.71
N PRO A 104 -29.07 -10.51 2.08
CA PRO A 104 -29.20 -9.22 2.76
C PRO A 104 -30.17 -9.21 3.95
N THR A 105 -31.15 -10.11 3.99
CA THR A 105 -32.06 -10.26 5.14
C THR A 105 -31.34 -10.66 6.44
N ALA A 106 -30.14 -11.26 6.34
CA ALA A 106 -29.30 -11.60 7.49
C ALA A 106 -28.89 -10.37 8.32
N LEU A 107 -28.91 -9.17 7.74
CA LEU A 107 -28.62 -7.91 8.44
C LEU A 107 -29.55 -7.68 9.63
N ASN A 108 -30.80 -8.16 9.56
CA ASN A 108 -31.78 -8.03 10.64
C ASN A 108 -31.36 -8.74 11.94
N HIS A 109 -30.43 -9.70 11.85
CA HIS A 109 -29.94 -10.44 13.01
C HIS A 109 -28.79 -9.72 13.74
N TRP A 110 -28.14 -8.78 13.05
CA TRP A 110 -26.93 -8.12 13.50
C TRP A 110 -27.16 -6.65 13.87
N PHE A 111 -28.09 -5.99 13.18
CA PHE A 111 -28.33 -4.56 13.32
C PHE A 111 -29.72 -4.26 13.86
N THR A 112 -29.80 -3.37 14.85
CA THR A 112 -31.08 -2.88 15.38
C THR A 112 -31.00 -1.38 15.66
N PRO A 113 -31.58 -0.51 14.81
CA PRO A 113 -32.21 -0.76 13.50
C PRO A 113 -31.18 -1.05 12.40
N GLN A 114 -31.60 -1.35 11.16
CA GLN A 114 -30.65 -1.47 10.04
C GLN A 114 -29.90 -0.15 9.79
N PRO A 115 -28.61 -0.19 9.38
CA PRO A 115 -27.85 1.01 9.06
C PRO A 115 -28.47 1.76 7.87
N PRO A 116 -28.36 3.09 7.83
CA PRO A 116 -28.85 3.89 6.70
C PRO A 116 -28.05 3.65 5.42
N THR A 117 -26.78 3.23 5.54
CA THR A 117 -25.93 2.91 4.40
C THR A 117 -26.32 1.54 3.82
N PRO A 118 -26.56 1.43 2.50
CA PRO A 118 -26.91 0.15 1.90
C PRO A 118 -25.74 -0.84 2.01
N PRO A 119 -26.02 -2.15 2.14
CA PRO A 119 -24.97 -3.16 2.20
C PRO A 119 -24.23 -3.26 0.88
N ILE A 120 -22.91 -3.45 0.97
CA ILE A 120 -22.06 -3.78 -0.18
C ILE A 120 -21.94 -5.29 -0.25
N ILE A 121 -22.35 -5.87 -1.38
CA ILE A 121 -22.37 -7.32 -1.59
C ILE A 121 -21.18 -7.72 -2.46
N LEU A 122 -20.33 -8.61 -1.95
CA LEU A 122 -19.26 -9.20 -2.75
C LEU A 122 -19.82 -10.33 -3.62
N THR A 123 -19.47 -10.30 -4.89
CA THR A 123 -19.74 -11.39 -5.83
C THR A 123 -18.57 -12.39 -5.83
N ALA A 124 -18.69 -13.47 -6.58
CA ALA A 124 -17.60 -14.42 -6.81
C ALA A 124 -16.37 -13.78 -7.48
N GLU A 125 -16.49 -12.56 -8.04
CA GLU A 125 -15.37 -11.79 -8.61
C GLU A 125 -14.46 -11.16 -7.53
N GLY A 126 -14.86 -11.24 -6.26
CA GLY A 126 -14.03 -10.85 -5.12
C GLY A 126 -13.97 -9.35 -4.85
N LEU A 127 -13.03 -8.95 -3.98
CA LEU A 127 -12.92 -7.58 -3.46
C LEU A 127 -12.63 -6.54 -4.56
N GLY A 128 -11.86 -6.90 -5.59
CA GLY A 128 -11.47 -5.98 -6.66
C GLY A 128 -12.66 -5.37 -7.42
N ALA A 129 -13.72 -6.15 -7.63
CA ALA A 129 -14.95 -5.68 -8.29
C ALA A 129 -15.79 -4.77 -7.37
N ALA A 130 -15.77 -5.01 -6.06
CA ALA A 130 -16.51 -4.23 -5.07
C ALA A 130 -15.78 -2.95 -4.60
N LEU A 131 -14.46 -2.88 -4.82
CA LEU A 131 -13.61 -1.80 -4.33
C LEU A 131 -14.05 -0.40 -4.81
N PRO A 132 -14.43 -0.17 -6.08
CA PRO A 132 -14.91 1.15 -6.51
C PRO A 132 -16.16 1.62 -5.76
N THR A 133 -17.14 0.71 -5.57
CA THR A 133 -18.36 1.00 -4.81
C THR A 133 -18.04 1.29 -3.34
N LEU A 134 -17.12 0.54 -2.75
CA LEU A 134 -16.67 0.75 -1.38
C LEU A 134 -15.99 2.11 -1.20
N LEU A 135 -15.05 2.47 -2.08
CA LEU A 135 -14.35 3.76 -2.04
C LEU A 135 -15.32 4.94 -2.22
N ASN A 136 -16.30 4.81 -3.12
CA ASN A 136 -17.33 5.82 -3.32
C ASN A 136 -18.22 5.96 -2.06
N THR A 137 -18.60 4.84 -1.44
CA THR A 137 -19.38 4.83 -0.19
C THR A 137 -18.62 5.50 0.95
N LEU A 138 -17.31 5.27 1.04
CA LEU A 138 -16.44 5.93 2.02
C LEU A 138 -16.25 7.43 1.75
N GLY A 139 -16.69 7.94 0.59
CA GLY A 139 -16.44 9.32 0.19
C GLY A 139 -14.94 9.60 0.10
N ALA A 140 -14.16 8.60 -0.31
CA ALA A 140 -12.75 8.79 -0.62
C ALA A 140 -12.66 9.91 -1.68
N PRO A 141 -11.78 10.91 -1.51
CA PRO A 141 -11.67 11.99 -2.47
C PRO A 141 -11.44 11.38 -3.86
N HIS A 142 -12.32 11.71 -4.80
CA HIS A 142 -12.10 11.37 -6.19
C HIS A 142 -10.75 11.98 -6.57
N ALA A 143 -9.83 11.21 -7.13
CA ALA A 143 -8.49 11.71 -7.48
C ALA A 143 -8.55 12.96 -8.40
N ALA A 144 -9.68 13.16 -9.09
CA ALA A 144 -9.96 14.32 -9.94
C ALA A 144 -10.24 15.64 -9.19
N ASP A 145 -10.76 15.61 -7.96
CA ASP A 145 -11.18 16.85 -7.27
C ASP A 145 -10.02 17.62 -6.61
N ALA A 146 -8.84 17.00 -6.50
CA ALA A 146 -7.67 17.57 -5.83
C ALA A 146 -6.69 18.32 -6.77
N ILE A 147 -7.10 18.66 -8.00
CA ILE A 147 -6.20 19.21 -9.03
C ILE A 147 -6.12 20.75 -8.98
N ASN A 148 -7.03 21.42 -8.28
CA ASN A 148 -6.91 22.87 -8.09
C ASN A 148 -5.86 23.17 -7.01
N GLU A 149 -4.70 23.63 -7.48
CA GLU A 149 -3.58 24.20 -6.69
C GLU A 149 -2.74 23.21 -5.86
N ARG A 150 -2.22 22.14 -6.47
CA ARG A 150 -1.16 21.36 -5.81
C ARG A 150 0.19 22.08 -5.89
N THR A 151 0.51 22.83 -4.85
CA THR A 151 1.90 22.83 -4.37
C THR A 151 2.26 21.35 -4.12
N PRO A 152 3.37 20.81 -4.66
CA PRO A 152 3.73 19.41 -4.42
C PRO A 152 3.74 19.16 -2.91
N PRO A 153 3.19 18.01 -2.45
CA PRO A 153 3.17 17.70 -1.03
C PRO A 153 4.60 17.78 -0.49
N PRO A 154 4.78 18.26 0.75
CA PRO A 154 6.11 18.34 1.32
C PRO A 154 6.69 16.92 1.35
N LEU A 155 7.94 16.77 0.91
CA LEU A 155 8.55 15.46 0.63
C LEU A 155 9.85 15.31 1.43
N ALA A 156 10.09 14.12 1.96
CA ALA A 156 11.35 13.71 2.56
C ALA A 156 11.94 12.54 1.75
N GLU A 157 13.02 12.82 1.02
CA GLU A 157 13.71 11.86 0.16
C GLU A 157 14.95 11.32 0.87
N LEU A 158 15.01 9.99 1.05
CA LEU A 158 16.19 9.27 1.47
C LEU A 158 16.87 8.69 0.23
N GLU A 159 18.02 9.21 -0.17
CA GLU A 159 18.79 8.70 -1.30
C GLU A 159 19.92 7.77 -0.82
N LEU A 160 19.90 6.52 -1.27
CA LEU A 160 20.95 5.53 -1.09
C LEU A 160 21.76 5.42 -2.37
N ILE A 161 23.03 5.85 -2.32
CA ILE A 161 23.96 5.79 -3.43
C ILE A 161 24.92 4.63 -3.21
N PHE A 162 24.87 3.62 -4.08
CA PHE A 162 25.78 2.49 -4.06
C PHE A 162 27.01 2.76 -4.93
N SER A 163 28.18 2.60 -4.30
CA SER A 163 29.48 2.74 -4.93
C SER A 163 30.17 1.38 -5.01
N PRO A 164 31.00 1.11 -6.04
CA PRO A 164 31.72 -0.14 -6.14
C PRO A 164 32.57 -0.37 -4.88
N ALA A 165 32.60 -1.62 -4.39
CA ALA A 165 33.41 -1.98 -3.23
C ALA A 165 34.91 -1.74 -3.50
N ASP A 166 35.61 -1.16 -2.52
CA ASP A 166 37.06 -0.93 -2.59
C ASP A 166 37.85 -2.24 -2.66
N ASN A 167 37.28 -3.34 -2.17
CA ASN A 167 37.88 -4.67 -2.21
C ASN A 167 36.89 -5.71 -2.81
N PRO A 168 37.20 -6.30 -3.97
CA PRO A 168 36.30 -7.26 -4.65
C PRO A 168 36.13 -8.59 -3.92
N SER A 169 36.92 -8.86 -2.87
CA SER A 169 36.77 -10.05 -2.00
C SER A 169 35.80 -9.86 -0.83
N SER A 170 35.33 -8.62 -0.60
CA SER A 170 34.35 -8.30 0.43
C SER A 170 32.94 -8.39 -0.16
N ASN A 171 32.03 -9.09 0.52
CA ASN A 171 30.60 -9.07 0.19
C ASN A 171 29.90 -7.77 0.66
N ASN A 172 30.65 -6.82 1.22
CA ASN A 172 30.12 -5.53 1.64
C ASN A 172 30.25 -4.49 0.53
N GLN A 173 29.17 -3.78 0.29
CA GLN A 173 29.07 -2.66 -0.63
C GLN A 173 29.18 -1.33 0.14
N ARG A 174 29.85 -0.34 -0.45
CA ARG A 174 29.85 1.01 0.08
C ARG A 174 28.55 1.72 -0.33
N MET A 175 27.92 2.39 0.63
CA MET A 175 26.66 3.10 0.45
C MET A 175 26.76 4.49 1.09
N THR A 176 26.54 5.54 0.30
CA THR A 176 26.39 6.90 0.82
C THR A 176 24.91 7.23 0.89
N VAL A 177 24.49 7.82 2.00
CA VAL A 177 23.09 8.12 2.31
C VAL A 177 22.90 9.62 2.42
N HIS A 178 21.91 10.15 1.70
CA HIS A 178 21.51 11.56 1.76
C HIS A 178 20.05 11.69 2.16
N LEU A 179 19.75 12.57 3.11
CA LEU A 179 18.38 12.95 3.45
C LEU A 179 18.07 14.36 2.93
N HIS A 180 17.13 14.46 2.00
CA HIS A 180 16.63 15.71 1.43
C HIS A 180 15.20 15.99 1.89
N ARG A 181 14.89 17.25 2.22
CA ARG A 181 13.55 17.69 2.63
C ARG A 181 13.08 18.81 1.71
N HIS A 182 11.84 18.74 1.22
CA HIS A 182 11.24 19.70 0.30
C HIS A 182 9.93 20.28 0.86
N PRO A 183 9.76 21.62 1.00
CA PRO A 183 10.69 22.67 0.64
C PRO A 183 11.95 22.65 1.51
N ALA A 184 13.08 23.05 0.92
CA ALA A 184 14.43 22.91 1.47
C ALA A 184 14.55 23.55 2.86
N SER A 185 14.75 22.72 3.88
CA SER A 185 15.37 23.14 5.14
C SER A 185 16.89 22.99 5.01
N ALA A 186 17.64 23.87 5.67
CA ALA A 186 19.02 24.24 5.36
C ALA A 186 20.13 23.20 5.62
N SER A 187 19.85 21.90 5.66
CA SER A 187 20.92 20.88 5.75
C SER A 187 20.47 19.54 5.19
N ALA A 188 21.11 19.11 4.08
CA ALA A 188 21.15 17.70 3.72
C ALA A 188 22.08 16.99 4.71
N ILE A 189 21.62 15.87 5.28
CA ILE A 189 22.47 15.05 6.14
C ILE A 189 23.08 13.97 5.26
N ASP A 190 24.41 13.96 5.21
CA ASP A 190 25.19 13.03 4.41
C ASP A 190 25.91 12.05 5.35
N LEU A 191 25.75 10.75 5.10
CA LEU A 191 26.39 9.71 5.90
C LEU A 191 26.94 8.59 5.01
N ASP A 192 28.20 8.24 5.23
CA ASP A 192 28.84 7.10 4.58
C ASP A 192 28.67 5.83 5.44
N ALA A 193 28.20 4.75 4.82
CA ALA A 193 28.00 3.45 5.44
C ALA A 193 28.52 2.31 4.55
N CYS A 194 28.70 1.14 5.16
CA CYS A 194 28.95 -0.11 4.45
C CYS A 194 27.78 -1.07 4.71
N VAL A 195 27.24 -1.66 3.65
CA VAL A 195 26.13 -2.62 3.72
C VAL A 195 26.59 -3.98 3.24
N GLY A 196 26.29 -5.03 3.98
CA GLY A 196 26.53 -6.38 3.50
C GLY A 196 26.65 -7.48 4.56
N PRO A 197 26.56 -8.75 4.11
CA PRO A 197 26.08 -9.16 2.80
C PRO A 197 24.56 -8.96 2.68
N LEU A 198 24.08 -8.42 1.56
CA LEU A 198 22.65 -8.29 1.29
C LEU A 198 22.02 -9.69 1.14
N PRO A 199 20.70 -9.84 1.42
CA PRO A 199 20.04 -11.12 1.23
C PRO A 199 20.13 -11.54 -0.25
N PRO A 200 20.37 -12.84 -0.53
CA PRO A 200 20.48 -13.33 -1.90
C PRO A 200 19.16 -13.13 -2.65
N PRO A 201 19.19 -13.00 -4.00
CA PRO A 201 17.98 -12.91 -4.79
C PRO A 201 17.11 -14.15 -4.58
N MET A 202 15.80 -13.95 -4.59
CA MET A 202 14.85 -15.04 -4.42
C MET A 202 14.74 -15.90 -5.68
N ALA A 203 14.30 -17.15 -5.51
CA ALA A 203 14.10 -18.07 -6.63
C ALA A 203 13.02 -17.53 -7.60
N PRO A 204 13.35 -17.27 -8.88
CA PRO A 204 12.41 -16.65 -9.83
C PRO A 204 11.11 -17.45 -10.01
N GLN A 205 11.21 -18.78 -9.99
CA GLN A 205 10.07 -19.70 -10.11
C GLN A 205 9.06 -19.56 -8.96
N THR A 206 9.53 -19.30 -7.73
CA THR A 206 8.65 -19.11 -6.57
C THR A 206 7.89 -17.78 -6.67
N LEU A 207 8.59 -16.72 -7.10
CA LEU A 207 7.98 -15.42 -7.32
C LEU A 207 6.97 -15.45 -8.47
N HIS A 208 7.33 -16.08 -9.58
CA HIS A 208 6.44 -16.25 -10.73
C HIS A 208 5.14 -16.95 -10.30
N TRP A 209 5.25 -18.10 -9.64
CA TRP A 209 4.09 -18.84 -9.15
C TRP A 209 3.23 -18.00 -8.19
N TYR A 210 3.84 -17.30 -7.23
CA TYR A 210 3.10 -16.54 -6.22
C TYR A 210 2.35 -15.34 -6.81
N TRP A 211 3.00 -14.60 -7.71
CA TRP A 211 2.43 -13.41 -8.32
C TRP A 211 1.49 -13.70 -9.49
N HIS A 212 1.62 -14.86 -10.15
CA HIS A 212 0.85 -15.17 -11.36
C HIS A 212 -0.06 -16.37 -11.16
N ASP A 213 0.52 -17.54 -10.88
CA ASP A 213 -0.22 -18.81 -10.95
C ASP A 213 -1.21 -18.99 -9.78
N HIS A 214 -0.80 -18.60 -8.57
CA HIS A 214 -1.59 -18.82 -7.35
C HIS A 214 -2.96 -18.13 -7.41
N LEU A 215 -3.04 -16.95 -8.03
CA LEU A 215 -4.26 -16.15 -8.13
C LEU A 215 -5.34 -16.85 -8.97
N SER A 216 -4.92 -17.72 -9.89
CA SER A 216 -5.84 -18.46 -10.77
C SER A 216 -6.46 -19.68 -10.09
N TRP A 217 -5.85 -20.22 -9.02
CA TRP A 217 -6.26 -21.47 -8.39
C TRP A 217 -6.09 -21.47 -6.86
N PRO A 218 -6.91 -20.70 -6.11
CA PRO A 218 -6.80 -20.57 -4.66
C PRO A 218 -7.40 -21.76 -3.91
N THR A 219 -6.92 -22.97 -4.20
CA THR A 219 -7.20 -24.17 -3.38
C THR A 219 -6.53 -24.07 -2.01
N ASP A 220 -7.00 -24.82 -1.02
CA ASP A 220 -6.43 -24.77 0.34
C ASP A 220 -4.93 -25.09 0.37
N ALA A 221 -4.47 -26.05 -0.45
CA ALA A 221 -3.05 -26.38 -0.56
C ALA A 221 -2.24 -25.23 -1.19
N ALA A 222 -2.75 -24.63 -2.29
CA ALA A 222 -2.13 -23.47 -2.90
C ALA A 222 -2.10 -22.27 -1.94
N ARG A 223 -3.17 -22.06 -1.17
CA ARG A 223 -3.25 -21.02 -0.15
C ARG A 223 -2.21 -21.23 0.95
N GLN A 224 -2.02 -22.46 1.42
CA GLN A 224 -0.99 -22.75 2.43
C GLN A 224 0.43 -22.49 1.90
N ILE A 225 0.69 -22.77 0.61
CA ILE A 225 1.97 -22.43 -0.04
C ILE A 225 2.08 -20.90 -0.15
N ALA A 226 1.02 -20.21 -0.56
CA ALA A 226 0.99 -18.75 -0.66
C ALA A 226 1.29 -18.08 0.68
N HIS A 227 0.71 -18.53 1.79
CA HIS A 227 1.03 -18.02 3.13
C HIS A 227 2.49 -18.26 3.54
N ARG A 228 3.06 -19.42 3.18
CA ARG A 228 4.49 -19.68 3.41
C ARG A 228 5.36 -18.75 2.57
N THR A 229 4.96 -18.48 1.34
CA THR A 229 5.65 -17.53 0.46
C THR A 229 5.53 -16.10 1.00
N ASP A 230 4.35 -15.67 1.49
CA ASP A 230 4.14 -14.37 2.13
C ASP A 230 5.10 -14.19 3.33
N ALA A 231 5.17 -15.19 4.22
CA ALA A 231 6.10 -15.19 5.34
C ALA A 231 7.58 -15.14 4.91
N MET A 232 7.93 -15.84 3.83
CA MET A 232 9.27 -15.82 3.24
C MET A 232 9.61 -14.44 2.68
N LEU A 233 8.69 -13.81 1.94
CA LEU A 233 8.86 -12.46 1.38
C LEU A 233 9.05 -11.43 2.50
N ALA A 234 8.22 -11.50 3.55
CA ALA A 234 8.32 -10.62 4.70
C ALA A 234 9.66 -10.83 5.46
N HIS A 235 10.11 -12.08 5.62
CA HIS A 235 11.41 -12.38 6.24
C HIS A 235 12.59 -11.87 5.40
N TRP A 236 12.54 -12.06 4.08
CA TRP A 236 13.53 -11.52 3.16
C TRP A 236 13.59 -9.98 3.24
N GLY A 237 12.42 -9.34 3.26
CA GLY A 237 12.25 -7.91 3.44
C GLY A 237 12.84 -7.36 4.73
N ARG A 238 12.60 -8.05 5.86
CA ARG A 238 13.20 -7.71 7.16
C ARG A 238 14.71 -7.82 7.14
N ARG A 239 15.25 -8.87 6.51
CA ARG A 239 16.71 -9.00 6.35
C ARG A 239 17.31 -7.87 5.51
N LEU A 240 16.62 -7.45 4.45
CA LEU A 240 17.06 -6.30 3.66
C LEU A 240 17.04 -5.03 4.51
N HIS A 241 15.94 -4.78 5.25
CA HIS A 241 15.81 -3.63 6.14
C HIS A 241 16.92 -3.60 7.19
N GLN A 242 17.19 -4.73 7.84
CA GLN A 242 18.22 -4.86 8.87
C GLN A 242 19.64 -4.63 8.34
N THR A 243 19.92 -5.08 7.11
CA THR A 243 21.24 -4.93 6.50
C THR A 243 21.47 -3.56 5.88
N THR A 244 20.42 -2.73 5.76
CA THR A 244 20.47 -1.42 5.11
C THR A 244 20.04 -0.28 6.05
N LEU A 245 18.78 -0.21 6.47
CA LEU A 245 18.20 0.94 7.18
C LEU A 245 18.32 0.86 8.71
N ASP A 246 18.33 -0.33 9.33
CA ASP A 246 18.50 -0.49 10.80
C ASP A 246 19.97 -0.53 11.24
N ARG A 247 20.88 -0.10 10.38
CA ARG A 247 22.29 -0.03 10.72
C ARG A 247 22.51 0.99 11.85
N PRO A 248 23.40 0.73 12.82
CA PRO A 248 23.66 1.66 13.94
C PRO A 248 24.04 3.06 13.45
N GLU A 249 24.77 3.15 12.34
CA GLU A 249 25.20 4.40 11.73
C GLU A 249 24.04 5.19 11.11
N LEU A 250 22.98 4.49 10.67
CA LEU A 250 21.83 5.08 9.98
C LEU A 250 20.60 5.22 10.87
N HIS A 251 20.57 4.58 12.04
CA HIS A 251 19.39 4.52 12.91
C HIS A 251 18.79 5.89 13.21
N ALA A 252 19.62 6.88 13.57
CA ALA A 252 19.16 8.23 13.85
C ALA A 252 18.57 8.93 12.61
N LEU A 253 19.19 8.71 11.44
CA LEU A 253 18.76 9.29 10.18
C LEU A 253 17.46 8.63 9.67
N THR A 254 17.37 7.30 9.74
CA THR A 254 16.16 6.55 9.40
C THR A 254 14.99 6.93 10.33
N ALA A 255 15.23 7.10 11.63
CA ALA A 255 14.21 7.55 12.58
C ALA A 255 13.74 8.99 12.30
N ASP A 256 14.66 9.90 11.96
CA ASP A 256 14.35 11.28 11.55
C ASP A 256 13.58 11.33 10.22
N TRP A 257 13.94 10.46 9.26
CA TRP A 257 13.23 10.31 8.00
C TRP A 257 11.84 9.69 8.18
N ARG A 258 11.65 8.80 9.17
CA ARG A 258 10.40 8.07 9.42
C ARG A 258 9.56 8.68 10.54
N ASP A 259 9.81 9.93 10.95
CA ASP A 259 9.09 10.54 12.07
C ASP A 259 7.58 10.60 11.76
N PRO A 260 6.72 9.87 12.50
CA PRO A 260 5.28 9.86 12.27
C PRO A 260 4.63 11.22 12.55
N ALA A 261 5.32 12.14 13.23
CA ALA A 261 4.87 13.51 13.43
C ALA A 261 5.16 14.40 12.20
N ASP A 262 6.06 14.01 11.31
CA ASP A 262 6.32 14.72 10.06
C ASP A 262 5.22 14.37 9.03
N PRO A 263 4.40 15.35 8.59
CA PRO A 263 3.34 15.09 7.60
C PRO A 263 3.87 14.87 6.19
N ARG A 264 5.19 14.95 5.97
CA ARG A 264 5.80 14.74 4.65
C ARG A 264 5.50 13.36 4.08
N GLU A 265 5.41 13.32 2.77
CA GLU A 265 5.51 12.05 2.04
C GLU A 265 6.96 11.58 2.09
N HIS A 266 7.16 10.27 2.07
CA HIS A 266 8.48 9.66 2.19
C HIS A 266 8.83 8.96 0.88
N ARG A 267 10.04 9.20 0.37
CA ARG A 267 10.55 8.54 -0.83
C ARG A 267 11.92 7.95 -0.57
N LEU A 268 12.12 6.70 -0.98
CA LEU A 268 13.42 6.04 -1.01
C LEU A 268 13.94 6.05 -2.45
N ILE A 269 15.11 6.64 -2.66
CA ILE A 269 15.78 6.72 -3.95
C ILE A 269 17.00 5.80 -3.91
N LEU A 270 17.08 4.88 -4.85
CA LEU A 270 18.19 3.95 -5.01
C LEU A 270 19.00 4.37 -6.22
N ARG A 271 20.27 4.73 -6.03
CA ARG A 271 21.15 5.20 -7.10
C ARG A 271 22.43 4.40 -7.15
N THR A 272 22.95 4.16 -8.34
CA THR A 272 24.33 3.65 -8.51
C THR A 272 25.24 4.78 -8.96
N GLN A 273 26.43 4.88 -8.38
CA GLN A 273 27.40 5.91 -8.77
C GLN A 273 28.00 5.62 -10.16
N THR A 274 28.14 4.34 -10.51
CA THR A 274 28.62 3.90 -11.82
C THR A 274 27.64 2.92 -12.47
N GLY A 275 27.64 2.87 -13.81
CA GLY A 275 26.83 1.92 -14.57
C GLY A 275 27.46 0.52 -14.64
N GLN A 276 28.46 0.23 -13.80
CA GLN A 276 29.19 -1.03 -13.84
C GLN A 276 28.44 -2.15 -13.07
N SER A 277 28.60 -3.36 -13.61
CA SER A 277 27.78 -4.55 -13.35
C SER A 277 27.53 -4.98 -11.89
N PRO A 278 28.45 -4.86 -10.89
CA PRO A 278 28.12 -5.34 -9.54
C PRO A 278 27.18 -4.39 -8.78
N SER A 279 27.07 -3.12 -9.18
CA SER A 279 26.18 -2.16 -8.52
C SER A 279 24.78 -2.14 -9.13
N SER A 280 24.63 -2.48 -10.42
CA SER A 280 23.32 -2.53 -11.08
C SER A 280 22.44 -3.67 -10.58
N THR A 281 23.03 -4.82 -10.23
CA THR A 281 22.30 -5.96 -9.62
C THR A 281 21.68 -5.61 -8.27
N LEU A 282 22.19 -4.58 -7.59
CA LEU A 282 21.59 -4.07 -6.35
C LEU A 282 20.24 -3.42 -6.63
N LEU A 283 20.11 -2.71 -7.76
CA LEU A 283 18.84 -2.09 -8.14
C LEU A 283 17.79 -3.14 -8.54
N GLU A 284 18.21 -4.33 -8.97
CA GLU A 284 17.33 -5.44 -9.33
C GLU A 284 16.69 -6.11 -8.10
N LEU A 285 17.22 -5.88 -6.90
CA LEU A 285 16.62 -6.40 -5.69
C LEU A 285 15.20 -5.83 -5.50
N PRO A 286 14.27 -6.63 -4.94
CA PRO A 286 12.89 -6.19 -4.71
C PRO A 286 12.80 -5.31 -3.45
N TRP A 287 13.33 -4.09 -3.53
CA TRP A 287 13.36 -3.12 -2.44
C TRP A 287 11.98 -2.74 -1.89
N GLU A 288 10.94 -2.89 -2.69
CA GLU A 288 9.54 -2.71 -2.28
C GLU A 288 9.13 -3.70 -1.19
N LEU A 289 9.84 -4.81 -1.05
CA LEU A 289 9.63 -5.78 0.03
C LEU A 289 10.28 -5.35 1.35
N LEU A 290 10.95 -4.20 1.43
CA LEU A 290 11.45 -3.67 2.70
C LEU A 290 10.34 -3.72 3.76
N HIS A 291 10.66 -4.35 4.88
CA HIS A 291 9.69 -4.66 5.93
C HIS A 291 10.33 -4.35 7.28
N ASP A 292 9.69 -3.48 8.07
CA ASP A 292 10.10 -3.14 9.43
C ASP A 292 9.27 -3.93 10.47
N GLU A 293 9.33 -3.58 11.75
CA GLU A 293 8.53 -4.25 12.78
C GLU A 293 7.01 -4.03 12.63
N THR A 294 6.59 -3.03 11.85
CA THR A 294 5.18 -2.65 11.66
C THR A 294 4.56 -3.23 10.38
N GLY A 295 5.37 -3.51 9.37
CA GLY A 295 4.93 -4.08 8.09
C GLY A 295 5.82 -3.71 6.91
N PHE A 296 5.32 -3.93 5.70
CA PHE A 296 5.98 -3.47 4.49
C PHE A 296 5.97 -1.94 4.41
N LEU A 297 7.11 -1.35 4.03
CA LEU A 297 7.28 0.10 3.95
C LEU A 297 6.41 0.76 2.87
N ILE A 298 5.99 0.01 1.85
CA ILE A 298 5.04 0.44 0.81
C ILE A 298 3.58 0.48 1.28
N GLN A 299 3.29 0.05 2.50
CA GLN A 299 1.94 -0.04 3.08
C GLN A 299 1.80 0.85 4.32
N GLY A 300 0.58 0.97 4.85
CA GLY A 300 0.29 1.72 6.08
C GLY A 300 -0.09 3.18 5.85
N LYS A 301 -0.04 3.98 6.92
CA LYS A 301 -0.52 5.37 6.93
C LYS A 301 0.38 6.35 6.16
N GLN A 302 1.68 6.08 6.17
CA GLN A 302 2.71 6.86 5.46
C GLN A 302 3.57 5.91 4.63
N PRO A 303 3.02 5.35 3.55
CA PRO A 303 3.76 4.43 2.70
C PRO A 303 4.87 5.19 1.96
N ILE A 304 5.97 4.48 1.73
CA ILE A 304 7.16 5.00 1.08
C ILE A 304 7.06 4.79 -0.43
N GLU A 305 7.35 5.84 -1.20
CA GLU A 305 7.54 5.76 -2.63
C GLU A 305 8.95 5.29 -2.97
N PHE A 306 9.09 4.45 -4.00
CA PHE A 306 10.39 3.89 -4.40
C PHE A 306 10.79 4.43 -5.78
N GLN A 307 12.01 4.94 -5.89
CA GLN A 307 12.59 5.37 -7.15
C GLN A 307 13.96 4.71 -7.36
N ARG A 308 14.19 4.15 -8.55
CA ARG A 308 15.52 3.65 -8.97
C ARG A 308 16.13 4.60 -9.99
N ARG A 309 17.39 4.96 -9.81
CA ARG A 309 18.17 5.83 -10.71
C ARG A 309 19.43 5.09 -11.15
N LEU A 310 19.53 4.84 -12.45
CA LEU A 310 20.75 4.31 -13.06
C LEU A 310 21.81 5.42 -13.14
N ALA A 311 23.08 5.04 -13.06
CA ALA A 311 24.18 5.97 -13.29
C ALA A 311 24.05 6.66 -14.66
N GLY A 312 24.15 7.99 -14.67
CA GLY A 312 23.94 8.81 -15.86
C GLY A 312 22.50 9.29 -16.08
N GLY A 313 21.53 8.87 -15.24
CA GLY A 313 20.25 9.56 -15.12
C GLY A 313 20.50 10.96 -14.56
N GLY A 314 20.35 11.98 -15.41
CA GLY A 314 20.67 13.36 -15.08
C GLY A 314 19.75 13.96 -14.01
N ASP A 315 20.16 15.15 -13.53
CA ASP A 315 19.33 16.04 -12.72
C ASP A 315 17.93 16.20 -13.34
N PRO A 316 16.88 16.47 -12.52
CA PRO A 316 15.54 16.71 -13.01
C PRO A 316 15.58 17.66 -14.21
N VAL A 317 15.12 17.15 -15.36
CA VAL A 317 15.07 17.93 -16.59
C VAL A 317 14.23 19.17 -16.28
N PRO A 318 14.74 20.40 -16.53
CA PRO A 318 13.93 21.60 -16.35
C PRO A 318 12.60 21.41 -17.10
N PRO A 319 11.49 21.97 -16.61
CA PRO A 319 10.17 21.72 -17.20
C PRO A 319 10.26 21.93 -18.71
N ALA A 320 9.98 20.87 -19.47
CA ALA A 320 10.15 20.89 -20.90
C ALA A 320 9.32 22.03 -21.48
N TYR A 321 9.93 22.84 -22.35
CA TYR A 321 9.18 23.89 -23.05
C TYR A 321 8.02 23.26 -23.80
N PRO A 322 6.79 23.81 -23.69
CA PRO A 322 5.65 23.25 -24.39
C PRO A 322 5.89 23.28 -25.92
N PRO A 323 5.44 22.24 -26.65
CA PRO A 323 4.62 21.13 -26.17
C PRO A 323 5.46 19.99 -25.55
N LEU A 324 5.07 19.55 -24.34
CA LEU A 324 5.58 18.32 -23.74
C LEU A 324 5.06 17.12 -24.53
N ARG A 325 5.96 16.24 -24.97
CA ARG A 325 5.60 15.00 -25.68
C ARG A 325 5.80 13.82 -24.75
N LEU A 326 4.70 13.16 -24.39
CA LEU A 326 4.69 11.96 -23.55
C LEU A 326 4.51 10.73 -24.45
N LEU A 327 5.44 9.76 -24.36
CA LEU A 327 5.29 8.45 -24.99
C LEU A 327 4.93 7.44 -23.91
N VAL A 328 3.75 6.86 -24.02
CA VAL A 328 3.30 5.78 -23.13
C VAL A 328 3.46 4.47 -23.88
N ILE A 329 4.22 3.55 -23.30
CA ILE A 329 4.41 2.20 -23.83
C ILE A 329 3.71 1.25 -22.86
N SER A 330 2.69 0.56 -23.36
CA SER A 330 2.00 -0.49 -22.61
C SER A 330 2.27 -1.84 -23.29
N PRO A 331 2.67 -2.89 -22.55
CA PRO A 331 2.82 -4.21 -23.14
C PRO A 331 1.48 -4.68 -23.70
N ARG A 332 1.51 -5.30 -24.89
CA ARG A 332 0.32 -5.93 -25.48
C ARG A 332 0.00 -7.16 -24.62
N PRO A 333 -1.27 -7.39 -24.22
CA PRO A 333 -1.62 -8.67 -23.63
C PRO A 333 -1.32 -9.76 -24.66
N ASP A 334 -0.68 -10.85 -24.22
CA ASP A 334 -0.56 -12.05 -25.03
C ASP A 334 -1.95 -12.46 -25.52
N THR A 335 -2.02 -13.10 -26.69
CA THR A 335 -3.28 -13.52 -27.32
C THR A 335 -4.07 -14.56 -26.51
N GLU A 336 -3.49 -15.06 -25.42
CA GLU A 336 -4.14 -15.96 -24.47
C GLU A 336 -4.62 -15.19 -23.24
N PRO A 337 -5.78 -15.54 -22.65
CA PRO A 337 -6.25 -14.96 -21.39
C PRO A 337 -5.35 -15.46 -20.26
N THR A 338 -4.19 -14.83 -20.10
CA THR A 338 -3.15 -15.14 -19.12
C THR A 338 -3.51 -14.76 -17.67
N GLY A 339 -4.76 -14.39 -17.41
CA GLY A 339 -5.19 -13.90 -16.09
C GLY A 339 -4.53 -12.58 -15.67
N HIS A 340 -3.78 -11.91 -16.56
CA HIS A 340 -3.13 -10.64 -16.27
C HIS A 340 -4.15 -9.50 -16.11
N PRO A 341 -3.92 -8.55 -15.18
CA PRO A 341 -4.66 -7.29 -15.18
C PRO A 341 -4.42 -6.58 -16.51
N ASP A 342 -5.50 -6.12 -17.16
CA ASP A 342 -5.41 -5.45 -18.46
C ASP A 342 -4.45 -4.26 -18.36
N TYR A 343 -3.24 -4.39 -18.92
CA TYR A 343 -2.19 -3.37 -18.86
C TYR A 343 -2.62 -2.04 -19.49
N ARG A 344 -3.72 -2.02 -20.27
CA ARG A 344 -4.38 -0.79 -20.75
C ARG A 344 -4.93 0.07 -19.60
N ARG A 345 -5.24 -0.54 -18.45
CA ARG A 345 -5.67 0.18 -17.22
C ARG A 345 -4.57 1.05 -16.64
N SER A 346 -3.28 0.77 -16.91
CA SER A 346 -2.16 1.58 -16.41
C SER A 346 -2.06 2.95 -17.09
N ALA A 347 -2.60 3.10 -18.31
CA ALA A 347 -2.63 4.38 -19.01
C ALA A 347 -3.79 5.28 -18.55
N LEU A 348 -4.86 4.70 -17.99
CA LEU A 348 -6.06 5.45 -17.59
C LEU A 348 -5.78 6.52 -16.52
N PRO A 349 -5.05 6.23 -15.41
CA PRO A 349 -4.70 7.25 -14.42
C PRO A 349 -3.93 8.43 -15.00
N LEU A 350 -3.08 8.19 -16.01
CA LEU A 350 -2.37 9.26 -16.70
C LEU A 350 -3.34 10.14 -17.50
N PHE A 351 -4.28 9.55 -18.24
CA PHE A 351 -5.29 10.31 -18.97
C PHE A 351 -6.23 11.07 -18.03
N GLU A 352 -6.60 10.48 -16.90
CA GLU A 352 -7.38 11.16 -15.85
C GLU A 352 -6.62 12.36 -15.29
N ALA A 353 -5.33 12.22 -15.00
CA ALA A 353 -4.48 13.32 -14.53
C ALA A 353 -4.31 14.44 -15.58
N LEU A 354 -4.33 14.10 -16.87
CA LEU A 354 -4.23 15.05 -17.98
C LEU A 354 -5.59 15.68 -18.36
N SER A 355 -6.71 15.10 -17.95
CA SER A 355 -8.08 15.54 -18.29
C SER A 355 -8.34 17.05 -18.08
N PRO A 356 -7.87 17.69 -16.99
CA PRO A 356 -8.10 19.14 -16.77
C PRO A 356 -7.44 20.06 -17.79
N LEU A 357 -6.39 19.58 -18.48
CA LEU A 357 -5.73 20.34 -19.55
C LEU A 357 -6.61 20.42 -20.81
N GLY A 358 -7.65 19.60 -20.92
CA GLY A 358 -8.67 19.66 -21.95
C GLY A 358 -8.08 19.68 -23.37
N ALA A 359 -8.43 20.72 -24.14
CA ALA A 359 -7.98 20.89 -25.52
C ALA A 359 -6.46 21.13 -25.70
N LEU A 360 -5.71 21.32 -24.61
CA LEU A 360 -4.25 21.44 -24.66
C LEU A 360 -3.55 20.08 -24.81
N VAL A 361 -4.29 18.97 -24.66
CA VAL A 361 -3.76 17.60 -24.80
C VAL A 361 -4.11 17.05 -26.18
N GLU A 362 -3.09 16.76 -26.98
CA GLU A 362 -3.24 16.03 -28.24
C GLU A 362 -2.84 14.57 -28.03
N THR A 363 -3.81 13.66 -28.06
CA THR A 363 -3.57 12.22 -27.91
C THR A 363 -3.44 11.56 -29.27
N ARG A 364 -2.30 10.93 -29.55
CA ARG A 364 -2.08 10.15 -30.77
C ARG A 364 -1.77 8.70 -30.44
N VAL A 365 -2.65 7.79 -30.85
CA VAL A 365 -2.37 6.35 -30.84
C VAL A 365 -1.44 6.03 -32.01
N LEU A 366 -0.25 5.51 -31.73
CA LEU A 366 0.71 5.13 -32.76
C LEU A 366 0.26 3.82 -33.43
N ALA A 367 0.09 3.85 -34.75
CA ALA A 367 -0.21 2.69 -35.58
C ALA A 367 0.89 2.55 -36.67
N PRO A 368 1.38 1.33 -36.97
CA PRO A 368 1.05 0.07 -36.31
C PRO A 368 1.53 0.04 -34.86
N PRO A 369 0.88 -0.74 -33.97
CA PRO A 369 1.42 -0.98 -32.64
C PRO A 369 2.83 -1.56 -32.80
N THR A 370 3.80 -0.95 -32.12
CA THR A 370 5.21 -1.35 -32.21
C THR A 370 5.38 -2.84 -31.89
N LEU A 371 6.06 -3.52 -32.83
CA LEU A 371 6.43 -4.95 -32.97
C LEU A 371 6.11 -5.90 -31.81
#